data_AF-A0A6C0BBV5-F1
#
_entry.id   AF-A0A6C0BBV5-F1
#
_cell.length_a   1.000
_cell.length_b   1.000
_cell.length_c   1.000
_cell.angle_alpha   90.00
_cell.angle_beta   90.00
_cell.angle_gamma   90.00
#
_symmetry.space_group_name_H-M   'P 1'
#
loop_
_entity.id
_entity.type
_entity.pdbx_description
1 polymer ?
#
loop_
_entity_poly.entity_id
_entity_poly.type
_entity_poly.pdbx_seq_one_letter_code
_entity_poly.pdbx_strand_id
1 'polypeptide(L)'
;MTFTASASANGEAYTKENVLVTAVSSATATSEISQEDALEKAMMLAQELANETAIYDANVINEATSISTDLENYNVTQIDSPADISFYYTTNKNVTSFTQTKLYGSGSNESNLQTFNGPLFLDAALTQKIGKWALTQTVYNINSEPTGIFDRTGAITFYLPNGQITTMNNIPTFKRSDGAFINIPGTHLSTILGGTNKYLNTRGIFSKTLPVNSDIFYANMYFNK
;
A
#
# COMPACT_ATOMS: atom_id res chain seq x y z
N MET A 1 -32.13 -27.36 21.20
CA MET A 1 -30.72 -27.15 21.54
C MET A 1 -30.13 -26.35 20.38
N THR A 2 -29.39 -25.28 20.65
CA THR A 2 -28.78 -24.46 19.60
C THR A 2 -27.31 -24.84 19.49
N PHE A 3 -26.89 -25.23 18.30
CA PHE A 3 -25.52 -25.52 17.94
C PHE A 3 -24.88 -24.28 17.33
N THR A 4 -23.60 -24.06 17.61
CA THR A 4 -22.85 -22.90 17.10
C THR A 4 -21.52 -23.40 16.55
N ALA A 5 -21.16 -22.97 15.35
CA ALA A 5 -19.89 -23.29 14.71
C ALA A 5 -19.27 -22.07 14.06
N SER A 6 -17.94 -22.08 13.93
CA SER A 6 -17.19 -21.07 13.22
C SER A 6 -16.34 -21.74 12.14
N ALA A 7 -16.20 -21.07 11.00
CA ALA A 7 -15.37 -21.52 9.91
C ALA A 7 -14.60 -20.35 9.29
N SER A 8 -13.53 -20.67 8.58
CA SER A 8 -12.75 -19.73 7.78
C SER A 8 -12.63 -20.26 6.35
N ALA A 9 -12.70 -19.37 5.37
CA ALA A 9 -12.57 -19.71 3.96
C ALA A 9 -11.68 -18.71 3.23
N ASN A 10 -11.09 -19.15 2.12
CA ASN A 10 -10.32 -18.32 1.21
C ASN A 10 -11.18 -17.98 0.01
N GLY A 11 -11.21 -16.70 -0.36
CA GLY A 11 -11.83 -16.20 -1.58
C GLY A 11 -10.77 -15.73 -2.57
N GLU A 12 -11.10 -15.82 -3.84
CA GLU A 12 -10.18 -15.55 -4.94
C GLU A 12 -10.88 -14.72 -6.02
N ALA A 13 -10.21 -13.69 -6.52
CA ALA A 13 -10.65 -12.88 -7.65
C ALA A 13 -9.45 -12.48 -8.51
N TYR A 14 -9.66 -12.25 -9.80
CA TYR A 14 -8.61 -11.77 -10.69
C TYR A 14 -8.82 -10.29 -11.03
N THR A 15 -7.73 -9.54 -11.07
CA THR A 15 -7.71 -8.20 -11.68
C THR A 15 -7.82 -8.30 -13.21
N LYS A 16 -8.09 -7.18 -13.90
CA LYS A 16 -8.11 -7.08 -15.37
C LYS A 16 -6.77 -7.45 -16.01
N GLU A 17 -5.68 -7.30 -15.25
CA GLU A 17 -4.31 -7.67 -15.64
C GLU A 17 -3.97 -9.14 -15.29
N ASN A 18 -4.98 -9.99 -15.04
CA ASN A 18 -4.83 -11.40 -14.66
C ASN A 18 -3.98 -11.64 -13.39
N VAL A 19 -4.05 -10.74 -12.41
CA VAL A 19 -3.42 -10.97 -11.11
C VAL A 19 -4.43 -11.52 -10.11
N LEU A 20 -4.08 -12.64 -9.48
CA LEU A 20 -4.88 -13.25 -8.42
C LEU A 20 -4.82 -12.42 -7.12
N VAL A 21 -5.99 -12.03 -6.63
CA VAL A 21 -6.23 -11.40 -5.34
C VAL A 21 -6.92 -12.41 -4.44
N THR A 22 -6.36 -12.65 -3.27
CA THR A 22 -6.90 -13.61 -2.30
C THR A 22 -7.34 -12.90 -1.02
N ALA A 23 -8.50 -13.25 -0.47
CA ALA A 23 -8.97 -12.78 0.83
C ALA A 23 -9.31 -13.96 1.74
N VAL A 24 -9.16 -13.77 3.05
CA VAL A 24 -9.52 -14.78 4.05
C VAL A 24 -10.58 -14.17 4.96
N SER A 25 -11.72 -14.84 5.07
CA SER A 25 -12.82 -14.41 5.95
C SER A 25 -13.23 -15.55 6.87
N SER A 26 -13.71 -15.19 8.05
CA SER A 26 -14.26 -16.13 9.02
C SER A 26 -15.68 -15.73 9.39
N ALA A 27 -16.55 -16.72 9.55
CA ALA A 27 -17.92 -16.51 9.96
C ALA A 27 -18.33 -17.51 11.05
N THR A 28 -19.31 -17.09 11.86
CA THR A 28 -19.93 -17.92 12.89
C THR A 28 -21.41 -18.03 12.58
N ALA A 29 -21.94 -19.25 12.58
CA ALA A 29 -23.35 -19.50 12.34
C ALA A 29 -23.93 -20.42 13.44
N THR A 30 -25.24 -20.33 13.61
CA THR A 30 -26.01 -21.17 14.53
C THR A 30 -26.99 -22.06 13.79
N SER A 31 -27.31 -23.20 14.39
CA SER A 31 -28.31 -24.14 13.89
C SER A 31 -29.09 -24.76 15.04
N GLU A 32 -30.37 -25.04 14.83
CA GLU A 32 -31.18 -25.85 15.73
C GLU A 32 -31.19 -27.34 15.33
N ILE A 33 -30.57 -27.69 14.20
CA ILE A 33 -30.57 -29.03 13.60
C ILE A 33 -29.41 -29.85 14.15
N SER A 34 -28.17 -29.43 13.90
CA SER A 34 -26.96 -30.14 14.31
C SER A 34 -25.72 -29.22 14.31
N GLN A 35 -24.63 -29.70 14.92
CA GLN A 35 -23.33 -29.04 14.84
C GLN A 35 -22.78 -29.00 13.40
N GLU A 36 -23.08 -30.01 12.59
CA GLU A 36 -22.63 -30.10 11.20
C GLU A 36 -23.37 -29.11 10.30
N ASP A 37 -24.69 -28.93 10.50
CA ASP A 37 -25.47 -27.88 9.82
C ASP A 37 -25.01 -26.47 10.21
N ALA A 38 -24.67 -26.24 11.49
CA ALA A 38 -24.07 -24.97 11.91
C ALA A 38 -22.71 -24.72 11.24
N LEU A 39 -21.90 -25.76 11.05
CA LEU A 39 -20.59 -25.66 10.40
C LEU A 39 -20.73 -25.40 8.91
N GLU A 40 -21.63 -26.08 8.21
CA GLU A 40 -21.90 -25.86 6.78
C GLU A 40 -22.36 -24.42 6.52
N LYS A 41 -23.28 -23.91 7.35
CA LYS A 41 -23.72 -22.50 7.30
C LYS A 41 -22.57 -21.52 7.55
N ALA A 42 -21.71 -21.81 8.53
CA ALA A 42 -20.54 -20.98 8.81
C ALA A 42 -19.54 -21.00 7.64
N MET A 43 -19.33 -22.16 7.01
CA MET A 43 -18.44 -22.28 5.84
C MET A 43 -18.97 -21.54 4.62
N MET A 44 -20.27 -21.68 4.31
CA MET A 44 -20.90 -20.95 3.20
C MET A 44 -20.78 -19.45 3.38
N LEU A 45 -21.10 -18.94 4.57
CA LEU A 45 -21.02 -17.51 4.89
C LEU A 45 -19.56 -17.01 4.86
N ALA A 46 -18.62 -17.78 5.39
CA ALA A 46 -17.20 -17.43 5.33
C ALA A 46 -16.70 -17.37 3.88
N GLN A 47 -17.14 -18.30 3.01
CA GLN A 47 -16.75 -18.35 1.60
C GLN A 47 -17.33 -17.18 0.80
N GLU A 48 -18.61 -16.85 1.02
CA GLU A 48 -19.28 -15.70 0.42
C GLU A 48 -18.54 -14.40 0.78
N LEU A 49 -18.31 -14.15 2.07
CA LEU A 49 -17.59 -12.97 2.55
C LEU A 49 -16.15 -12.89 2.01
N ALA A 50 -15.46 -14.03 1.92
CA ALA A 50 -14.10 -14.06 1.38
C ALA A 50 -14.10 -13.73 -0.12
N ASN A 51 -15.05 -14.26 -0.89
CA ASN A 51 -15.20 -13.97 -2.32
C ASN A 51 -15.58 -12.51 -2.57
N GLU A 52 -16.55 -11.97 -1.84
CA GLU A 52 -16.94 -10.55 -1.93
C GLU A 52 -15.76 -9.64 -1.62
N THR A 53 -14.99 -9.95 -0.59
CA THR A 53 -13.79 -9.17 -0.23
C THR A 53 -12.74 -9.24 -1.35
N ALA A 54 -12.46 -10.43 -1.88
CA ALA A 54 -11.48 -10.58 -2.96
C ALA A 54 -11.91 -9.82 -4.23
N ILE A 55 -13.21 -9.87 -4.59
CA ILE A 55 -13.78 -9.14 -5.73
C ILE A 55 -13.70 -7.63 -5.51
N TYR A 56 -14.07 -7.16 -4.32
CA TYR A 56 -13.97 -5.75 -3.95
C TYR A 56 -12.52 -5.25 -4.07
N ASP A 57 -11.56 -5.97 -3.46
CA ASP A 57 -10.14 -5.62 -3.52
C ASP A 57 -9.62 -5.63 -4.98
N ALA A 58 -10.03 -6.62 -5.79
CA ALA A 58 -9.66 -6.68 -7.21
C ALA A 58 -10.24 -5.50 -8.01
N ASN A 59 -11.48 -5.09 -7.75
CA ASN A 59 -12.10 -3.93 -8.38
C ASN A 59 -11.43 -2.63 -7.99
N VAL A 60 -11.08 -2.45 -6.72
CA VAL A 60 -10.32 -1.28 -6.26
C VAL A 60 -8.94 -1.24 -6.94
N ILE A 61 -8.24 -2.38 -7.07
CA ILE A 61 -6.98 -2.44 -7.81
C ILE A 61 -7.18 -2.08 -9.29
N ASN A 62 -8.25 -2.57 -9.93
CA ASN A 62 -8.58 -2.25 -11.32
C ASN A 62 -8.88 -0.76 -11.53
N GLU A 63 -9.60 -0.14 -10.61
CA GLU A 63 -9.86 1.31 -10.63
C GLU A 63 -8.56 2.08 -10.41
N ALA A 64 -7.74 1.65 -9.44
CA ALA A 64 -6.54 2.38 -9.09
C ALA A 64 -5.41 2.25 -10.11
N THR A 65 -5.30 1.12 -10.82
CA THR A 65 -4.38 0.97 -11.98
C THR A 65 -4.83 1.80 -13.18
N SER A 66 -6.12 2.12 -13.30
CA SER A 66 -6.63 3.06 -14.32
C SER A 66 -6.40 4.53 -13.95
N ILE A 67 -6.16 4.82 -12.67
CA ILE A 67 -5.73 6.12 -12.16
C ILE A 67 -4.22 6.25 -12.40
N SER A 68 -3.84 6.53 -13.65
CA SER A 68 -2.51 7.07 -13.98
C SER A 68 -2.45 8.50 -13.44
N THR A 69 -2.10 8.68 -12.17
CA THR A 69 -2.36 9.96 -11.49
C THR A 69 -1.44 11.12 -11.85
N ASP A 70 -0.39 10.99 -12.66
CA ASP A 70 0.49 12.15 -12.83
C ASP A 70 1.38 12.19 -14.08
N LEU A 71 1.27 11.29 -15.06
CA LEU A 71 2.20 11.35 -16.21
C LEU A 71 2.09 12.66 -17.03
N GLU A 72 0.92 13.30 -17.07
CA GLU A 72 0.71 14.54 -17.85
C GLU A 72 1.33 15.80 -17.22
N ASN A 73 1.55 15.80 -15.89
CA ASN A 73 2.13 16.95 -15.16
C ASN A 73 3.66 16.91 -15.10
N TYR A 74 4.26 15.78 -15.43
CA TYR A 74 5.70 15.58 -15.37
C TYR A 74 6.24 15.53 -16.80
N ASN A 75 7.42 16.07 -17.01
CA ASN A 75 8.05 16.05 -18.31
C ASN A 75 8.47 14.61 -18.65
N VAL A 76 7.58 13.86 -19.33
CA VAL A 76 7.71 12.41 -19.61
C VAL A 76 9.06 12.05 -20.24
N THR A 77 9.65 12.95 -21.03
CA THR A 77 10.98 12.74 -21.62
C THR A 77 12.11 12.53 -20.59
N GLN A 78 11.94 12.99 -19.35
CA GLN A 78 12.94 12.83 -18.29
C GLN A 78 12.94 11.43 -17.67
N ILE A 79 11.78 10.76 -17.62
CA ILE A 79 11.65 9.38 -17.08
C ILE A 79 12.02 8.30 -18.10
N ASP A 80 12.13 8.66 -19.39
CA ASP A 80 12.63 7.77 -20.45
C ASP A 80 14.17 7.62 -20.44
N SER A 81 14.87 8.44 -19.65
CA SER A 81 16.32 8.33 -19.44
C SER A 81 16.63 7.33 -18.31
N PRO A 82 17.84 6.74 -18.25
CA PRO A 82 18.25 5.95 -17.08
C PRO A 82 18.18 6.78 -15.80
N ALA A 83 17.73 6.15 -14.70
CA ALA A 83 17.68 6.80 -13.40
C ALA A 83 19.08 7.16 -12.90
N ASP A 84 19.22 8.32 -12.26
CA ASP A 84 20.48 8.72 -11.61
C ASP A 84 20.75 7.88 -10.36
N ILE A 85 19.68 7.42 -9.69
CA ILE A 85 19.74 6.49 -8.55
C ILE A 85 18.58 5.51 -8.64
N SER A 86 18.88 4.22 -8.41
CA SER A 86 17.89 3.15 -8.27
C SER A 86 18.12 2.37 -6.98
N PHE A 87 17.04 1.96 -6.31
CA PHE A 87 17.09 1.16 -5.08
C PHE A 87 15.75 0.47 -4.79
N TYR A 88 15.75 -0.38 -3.76
CA TYR A 88 14.57 -1.09 -3.28
C TYR A 88 14.31 -0.77 -1.81
N TYR A 89 13.04 -0.73 -1.42
CA TYR A 89 12.61 -0.61 -0.03
C TYR A 89 11.27 -1.30 0.17
N THR A 90 10.91 -1.66 1.41
CA THR A 90 9.69 -2.43 1.69
C THR A 90 8.92 -1.85 2.87
N THR A 91 7.60 -1.99 2.85
CA THR A 91 6.74 -1.70 4.01
C THR A 91 6.45 -2.93 4.87
N ASN A 92 7.11 -4.07 4.60
CA ASN A 92 6.93 -5.30 5.37
C ASN A 92 7.27 -5.09 6.85
N LYS A 93 6.34 -5.44 7.75
CA LYS A 93 6.50 -5.30 9.20
C LYS A 93 7.68 -6.09 9.80
N ASN A 94 8.18 -7.11 9.10
CA ASN A 94 9.33 -7.89 9.54
C ASN A 94 10.68 -7.21 9.21
N VAL A 95 10.66 -6.19 8.34
CA VAL A 95 11.86 -5.46 7.87
C VAL A 95 11.82 -3.99 8.30
N THR A 96 10.63 -3.43 8.39
CA THR A 96 10.35 -2.00 8.58
C THR A 96 9.59 -1.81 9.89
N SER A 97 9.99 -0.80 10.66
CA SER A 97 9.22 -0.40 11.85
C SER A 97 8.07 0.52 11.45
N PHE A 98 6.93 0.36 12.13
CA PHE A 98 5.70 1.08 11.87
C PHE A 98 5.10 1.58 13.17
N THR A 99 4.71 2.85 13.20
CA THR A 99 3.87 3.41 14.27
C THR A 99 2.70 4.18 13.67
N GLN A 100 1.56 4.10 14.35
CA GLN A 100 0.35 4.82 13.97
C GLN A 100 -0.27 5.50 15.18
N THR A 101 -0.60 6.78 15.01
CA THR A 101 -1.36 7.57 15.96
C THR A 101 -2.65 8.00 15.31
N LYS A 102 -3.78 7.64 15.93
CA LYS A 102 -5.09 8.15 15.54
C LYS A 102 -5.16 9.63 15.87
N LEU A 103 -5.49 10.47 14.88
CA LEU A 103 -5.70 11.89 15.08
C LEU A 103 -7.20 12.15 15.26
N TYR A 104 -7.53 13.08 16.17
CA TYR A 104 -8.88 13.64 16.36
C TYR A 104 -9.98 12.71 16.92
N GLY A 105 -9.63 11.60 17.60
CA GLY A 105 -10.55 10.85 18.48
C GLY A 105 -11.52 9.88 17.79
N SER A 106 -12.21 9.05 18.57
CA SER A 106 -13.01 7.87 18.15
C SER A 106 -14.22 8.19 17.24
N GLY A 107 -14.21 7.75 15.97
CA GLY A 107 -15.31 7.91 15.00
C GLY A 107 -14.99 7.45 13.56
N SER A 108 -15.94 7.61 12.61
CA SER A 108 -15.80 7.12 11.22
C SER A 108 -14.87 7.94 10.31
N ASN A 109 -14.49 9.16 10.72
CA ASN A 109 -13.76 10.14 9.90
C ASN A 109 -12.35 10.45 10.44
N GLU A 110 -11.70 9.45 11.04
CA GLU A 110 -10.39 9.58 11.72
C GLU A 110 -9.21 9.66 10.75
N SER A 111 -8.46 10.76 10.77
CA SER A 111 -7.14 10.81 10.11
C SER A 111 -6.10 10.01 10.91
N ASN A 112 -5.15 9.38 10.22
CA ASN A 112 -4.10 8.59 10.86
C ASN A 112 -2.73 9.19 10.55
N LEU A 113 -1.97 9.55 11.58
CA LEU A 113 -0.54 9.85 11.44
C LEU A 113 0.22 8.53 11.49
N GLN A 114 0.95 8.23 10.44
CA GLN A 114 1.76 7.02 10.32
C GLN A 114 3.22 7.38 10.12
N THR A 115 4.11 6.66 10.81
CA THR A 115 5.53 6.71 10.52
C THR A 115 6.08 5.32 10.21
N PHE A 116 6.95 5.27 9.21
CA PHE A 116 7.65 4.07 8.79
C PHE A 116 9.15 4.36 8.75
N ASN A 117 9.97 3.39 9.11
CA ASN A 117 11.39 3.46 8.83
C ASN A 117 11.97 2.07 8.57
N GLY A 118 12.95 2.00 7.68
CA GLY A 118 13.53 0.73 7.29
C GLY A 118 14.82 0.88 6.50
N PRO A 119 15.47 -0.25 6.18
CA PRO A 119 16.64 -0.28 5.30
C PRO A 119 16.29 0.01 3.83
N LEU A 120 17.28 0.54 3.11
CA LEU A 120 17.32 0.61 1.64
C LEU A 120 18.23 -0.48 1.10
N PHE A 121 17.86 -1.06 -0.04
CA PHE A 121 18.58 -2.18 -0.65
C PHE A 121 18.96 -1.91 -2.10
N LEU A 122 20.02 -2.56 -2.56
CA LEU A 122 20.46 -2.52 -3.95
C LEU A 122 19.68 -3.49 -4.85
N ASP A 123 19.13 -4.56 -4.26
CA ASP A 123 18.50 -5.67 -4.94
C ASP A 123 17.09 -5.97 -4.42
N ALA A 124 16.26 -6.56 -5.28
CA ALA A 124 14.88 -6.93 -4.96
C ALA A 124 14.78 -8.09 -3.94
N ALA A 125 15.86 -8.87 -3.74
CA ALA A 125 15.91 -9.92 -2.72
C ALA A 125 16.23 -9.37 -1.32
N LEU A 126 16.40 -8.04 -1.19
CA LEU A 126 16.65 -7.33 0.06
C LEU A 126 17.90 -7.81 0.80
N THR A 127 18.95 -8.14 0.06
CA THR A 127 20.17 -8.74 0.63
C THR A 127 21.26 -7.71 0.91
N GLN A 128 21.45 -6.73 0.02
CA GLN A 128 22.51 -5.73 0.13
C GLN A 128 21.97 -4.38 0.59
N LYS A 129 22.18 -4.05 1.87
CA LYS A 129 21.79 -2.76 2.44
C LYS A 129 22.71 -1.63 1.95
N ILE A 130 22.11 -0.54 1.49
CA ILE A 130 22.82 0.66 0.98
C ILE A 130 22.44 1.94 1.71
N GLY A 131 21.49 1.88 2.64
CA GLY A 131 21.02 3.04 3.37
C GLY A 131 19.80 2.74 4.22
N LYS A 132 19.04 3.79 4.54
CA LYS A 132 17.79 3.71 5.29
C LYS A 132 16.80 4.72 4.75
N TRP A 133 15.51 4.48 4.95
CA TRP A 133 14.44 5.39 4.61
C TRP A 133 13.56 5.64 5.83
N ALA A 134 12.93 6.81 5.87
CA ALA A 134 11.94 7.17 6.86
C ALA A 134 10.80 7.92 6.17
N LEU A 135 9.57 7.61 6.53
CA LEU A 135 8.35 8.24 6.03
C LEU A 135 7.52 8.70 7.20
N THR A 136 7.05 9.93 7.13
CA THR A 136 5.94 10.43 7.97
C THR A 136 4.82 10.85 7.04
N GLN A 137 3.62 10.31 7.25
CA GLN A 137 2.45 10.61 6.43
C GLN A 137 1.19 10.73 7.27
N THR A 138 0.25 11.53 6.79
CA THR A 138 -1.13 11.57 7.29
C THR A 138 -2.03 10.93 6.24
N VAL A 139 -2.82 9.95 6.66
CA VAL A 139 -3.92 9.38 5.87
C VAL A 139 -5.20 10.11 6.26
N TYR A 140 -5.80 10.82 5.31
CA TYR A 140 -7.05 11.55 5.57
C TYR A 140 -8.23 10.63 5.28
N ASN A 141 -8.87 10.15 6.34
CA ASN A 141 -10.14 9.41 6.25
C ASN A 141 -11.32 10.40 6.24
N ILE A 142 -11.25 11.40 5.36
CA ILE A 142 -12.32 12.37 5.17
C ILE A 142 -12.94 12.01 3.82
N ASN A 143 -13.86 11.05 3.81
CA ASN A 143 -14.54 10.62 2.58
C ASN A 143 -15.39 11.76 2.01
N SER A 144 -15.03 12.26 0.84
CA SER A 144 -15.99 12.90 -0.08
C SER A 144 -16.49 11.93 -1.17
N GLU A 145 -15.87 10.76 -1.31
CA GLU A 145 -16.08 9.81 -2.41
C GLU A 145 -16.37 8.39 -1.87
N PRO A 146 -17.25 7.60 -2.52
CA PRO A 146 -17.62 6.24 -2.09
C PRO A 146 -16.59 5.15 -2.43
N THR A 147 -15.44 5.51 -3.01
CA THR A 147 -14.49 4.57 -3.63
C THR A 147 -13.61 3.80 -2.64
N GLY A 148 -13.56 4.21 -1.36
CA GLY A 148 -12.67 3.58 -0.37
C GLY A 148 -11.18 3.85 -0.61
N ILE A 149 -10.87 4.77 -1.53
CA ILE A 149 -9.54 5.32 -1.79
C ILE A 149 -9.37 6.58 -0.95
N PHE A 150 -8.29 6.63 -0.19
CA PHE A 150 -7.97 7.69 0.74
C PHE A 150 -6.73 8.44 0.31
N ASP A 151 -6.83 9.76 0.36
CA ASP A 151 -5.70 10.65 0.16
C ASP A 151 -4.68 10.51 1.30
N ARG A 152 -3.41 10.52 0.90
CA ARG A 152 -2.29 10.59 1.82
C ARG A 152 -1.41 11.77 1.46
N THR A 153 -0.91 12.46 2.48
CA THR A 153 0.16 13.44 2.29
C THR A 153 1.27 13.17 3.29
N GLY A 154 2.51 13.33 2.84
CA GLY A 154 3.66 13.08 3.67
C GLY A 154 4.96 13.33 2.93
N ALA A 155 6.05 13.06 3.62
CA ALA A 155 7.38 13.12 3.06
C ALA A 155 8.15 11.85 3.40
N ILE A 156 8.83 11.30 2.40
CA ILE A 156 9.79 10.22 2.56
C ILE A 156 11.20 10.79 2.45
N THR A 157 12.07 10.41 3.38
CA THR A 157 13.49 10.78 3.39
C THR A 157 14.34 9.53 3.25
N PHE A 158 15.22 9.54 2.27
CA PHE A 158 16.19 8.50 1.98
C PHE A 158 17.55 8.96 2.46
N TYR A 159 18.17 8.18 3.35
CA TYR A 159 19.52 8.40 3.85
C TYR A 159 20.46 7.45 3.13
N LEU A 160 21.20 8.00 2.16
CA LEU A 160 22.19 7.31 1.34
C LEU A 160 23.60 7.61 1.88
N PRO A 161 24.64 6.86 1.44
CA PRO A 161 25.99 7.03 1.97
C PRO A 161 26.56 8.45 1.79
N ASN A 162 26.10 9.17 0.75
CA ASN A 162 26.63 10.47 0.34
C ASN A 162 25.70 11.65 0.65
N GLY A 163 24.64 11.45 1.44
CA GLY A 163 23.67 12.49 1.77
C GLY A 163 22.25 11.96 1.88
N GLN A 164 21.30 12.85 2.15
CA GLN A 164 19.88 12.51 2.18
C GLN A 164 19.13 13.13 1.01
N ILE A 165 18.03 12.51 0.61
CA ILE A 165 17.07 13.05 -0.37
C ILE A 165 15.68 12.91 0.22
N THR A 166 14.90 14.00 0.21
CA THR A 166 13.51 14.00 0.66
C THR A 166 12.59 14.19 -0.54
N THR A 167 11.51 13.41 -0.61
CA THR A 167 10.50 13.50 -1.67
C THR A 167 9.11 13.59 -1.05
N MET A 168 8.17 14.13 -1.82
CA MET A 168 6.75 14.03 -1.47
C MET A 168 6.30 12.57 -1.43
N ASN A 169 5.28 12.29 -0.63
CA ASN A 169 4.54 11.04 -0.64
C ASN A 169 3.04 11.34 -0.68
N ASN A 170 2.48 11.22 -1.88
CA ASN A 170 1.07 11.45 -2.21
C ASN A 170 0.41 10.20 -2.82
N ILE A 171 0.88 9.00 -2.44
CA ILE A 171 0.30 7.76 -2.97
C ILE A 171 -1.11 7.56 -2.40
N PRO A 172 -2.15 7.44 -3.24
CA PRO A 172 -3.49 7.07 -2.79
C PRO A 172 -3.48 5.66 -2.24
N THR A 173 -4.33 5.40 -1.24
CA THR A 173 -4.37 4.08 -0.62
C THR A 173 -5.77 3.61 -0.34
N PHE A 174 -5.95 2.30 -0.31
CA PHE A 174 -7.24 1.72 -0.01
C PHE A 174 -7.27 1.16 1.41
N LYS A 175 -8.44 1.19 2.02
CA LYS A 175 -8.69 0.54 3.31
C LYS A 175 -9.35 -0.81 3.06
N ARG A 176 -8.70 -1.87 3.52
CA ARG A 176 -9.24 -3.23 3.50
C ARG A 176 -10.38 -3.42 4.48
N SER A 177 -11.13 -4.50 4.31
CA SER A 177 -12.18 -4.93 5.25
C SER A 177 -11.66 -5.16 6.67
N ASP A 178 -10.40 -5.60 6.83
CA ASP A 178 -9.72 -5.74 8.13
C ASP A 178 -9.32 -4.40 8.77
N GLY A 179 -9.56 -3.27 8.08
CA GLY A 179 -9.25 -1.92 8.51
C GLY A 179 -7.81 -1.47 8.24
N ALA A 180 -6.96 -2.32 7.65
CA ALA A 180 -5.60 -1.94 7.27
C ALA A 180 -5.61 -1.05 6.02
N PHE A 181 -4.75 -0.01 6.02
CA PHE A 181 -4.55 0.82 4.84
C PHE A 181 -3.37 0.31 4.01
N ILE A 182 -3.62 -0.10 2.78
CA ILE A 182 -2.62 -0.69 1.88
C ILE A 182 -2.29 0.25 0.72
N ASN A 183 -1.02 0.27 0.33
CA ASN A 183 -0.56 1.01 -0.84
C ASN A 183 -1.10 0.36 -2.11
N ILE A 184 -1.57 1.20 -3.03
CA ILE A 184 -2.08 0.73 -4.32
C ILE A 184 -0.90 0.29 -5.21
N PRO A 185 -0.94 -0.93 -5.79
CA PRO A 185 0.04 -1.37 -6.79
C PRO A 185 0.06 -0.44 -8.01
N GLY A 186 1.23 -0.21 -8.57
CA GLY A 186 1.43 0.69 -9.71
C GLY A 186 2.69 1.54 -9.59
N THR A 187 2.93 2.34 -10.63
CA THR A 187 4.02 3.33 -10.65
C THR A 187 3.51 4.69 -10.21
N HIS A 188 4.10 5.23 -9.16
CA HIS A 188 3.76 6.51 -8.57
C HIS A 188 4.90 7.49 -8.78
N LEU A 189 4.58 8.70 -9.22
CA LEU A 189 5.53 9.79 -9.38
C LEU A 189 5.38 10.80 -8.25
N SER A 190 6.49 11.37 -7.79
CA SER A 190 6.51 12.38 -6.75
C SER A 190 7.68 13.34 -6.95
N THR A 191 7.54 14.57 -6.47
CA THR A 191 8.61 15.57 -6.56
C THR A 191 9.70 15.37 -5.51
N ILE A 192 10.96 15.54 -5.90
CA ILE A 192 12.10 15.66 -4.98
C ILE A 192 12.07 17.07 -4.35
N LEU A 193 11.92 17.13 -3.03
CA LEU A 193 11.85 18.36 -2.24
C LEU A 193 13.22 18.95 -1.93
N GLY A 194 14.28 18.13 -1.95
CA GLY A 194 15.66 18.55 -1.74
C GLY A 194 16.53 17.44 -1.17
N GLY A 195 17.76 17.79 -0.86
CA GLY A 195 18.72 16.88 -0.26
C GLY A 195 19.85 17.58 0.47
N THR A 196 20.80 16.79 0.96
CA THR A 196 22.00 17.27 1.67
C THR A 196 23.27 16.71 1.03
N ASN A 197 24.41 17.30 1.39
CA ASN A 197 25.74 16.88 0.93
C ASN A 197 25.81 16.79 -0.60
N LYS A 198 26.09 15.60 -1.17
CA LYS A 198 26.16 15.40 -2.62
C LYS A 198 24.84 15.73 -3.33
N TYR A 199 23.73 15.68 -2.59
CA TYR A 199 22.37 15.93 -3.10
C TYR A 199 21.84 17.30 -2.69
N LEU A 200 22.71 18.20 -2.24
CA LEU A 200 22.31 19.58 -1.96
C LEU A 200 21.77 20.23 -3.23
N ASN A 201 20.62 20.90 -3.12
CA ASN A 201 19.91 21.55 -4.24
C ASN A 201 19.40 20.60 -5.33
N THR A 202 19.43 19.28 -5.13
CA THR A 202 18.84 18.35 -6.09
C THR A 202 17.32 18.58 -6.21
N ARG A 203 16.86 18.60 -7.46
CA ARG A 203 15.46 18.71 -7.88
C ARG A 203 15.20 17.64 -8.93
N GLY A 204 13.94 17.22 -9.07
CA GLY A 204 13.54 16.28 -10.10
C GLY A 204 12.42 15.37 -9.65
N ILE A 205 12.38 14.18 -10.24
CA ILE A 205 11.27 13.24 -10.14
C ILE A 205 11.73 12.01 -9.37
N PHE A 206 10.91 11.57 -8.45
CA PHE A 206 11.01 10.29 -7.79
C PHE A 206 9.90 9.38 -8.31
N SER A 207 10.28 8.26 -8.93
CA SER A 207 9.37 7.21 -9.34
C SER A 207 9.50 6.04 -8.38
N LYS A 208 8.38 5.50 -7.92
CA LYS A 208 8.34 4.26 -7.14
C LYS A 208 7.28 3.35 -7.71
N THR A 209 7.64 2.10 -7.93
CA THR A 209 6.75 1.09 -8.49
C THR A 209 6.52 0.02 -7.44
N LEU A 210 5.25 -0.23 -7.12
CA LEU A 210 4.82 -1.34 -6.30
C LEU A 210 4.19 -2.40 -7.21
N PRO A 211 4.85 -3.55 -7.45
CA PRO A 211 4.23 -4.65 -8.16
C PRO A 211 2.99 -5.17 -7.42
N VAL A 212 2.05 -5.76 -8.15
CA VAL A 212 0.89 -6.41 -7.55
C VAL A 212 1.37 -7.58 -6.67
N ASN A 213 0.73 -7.79 -5.51
CA ASN A 213 1.09 -8.80 -4.51
C ASN A 213 2.52 -8.68 -3.96
N SER A 214 3.12 -7.48 -4.03
CA SER A 214 4.42 -7.18 -3.43
C SER A 214 4.26 -6.18 -2.30
N ASP A 215 5.15 -6.25 -1.31
CA ASP A 215 5.38 -5.18 -0.32
C ASP A 215 6.69 -4.41 -0.58
N ILE A 216 7.41 -4.80 -1.64
CA ILE A 216 8.69 -4.24 -2.07
C ILE A 216 8.43 -3.22 -3.18
N PHE A 217 8.86 -2.00 -2.93
CA PHE A 217 8.94 -0.93 -3.91
C PHE A 217 10.29 -0.97 -4.63
N TYR A 218 10.23 -0.84 -5.95
CA TYR A 218 11.37 -0.45 -6.77
C TYR A 218 11.34 1.06 -6.98
N ALA A 219 12.41 1.76 -6.65
CA ALA A 219 12.46 3.21 -6.62
C ALA A 219 13.58 3.75 -7.52
N ASN A 220 13.26 4.81 -8.26
CA ASN A 220 14.13 5.50 -9.19
C ASN A 220 14.08 7.01 -8.96
N MET A 221 15.22 7.67 -9.03
CA MET A 221 15.33 9.12 -8.96
C MET A 221 15.94 9.66 -10.25
N TYR A 222 15.31 10.69 -10.79
CA TYR A 222 15.72 11.40 -11.99
C TYR A 222 15.96 12.86 -11.61
N PHE A 223 17.19 13.33 -11.71
CA PHE A 223 17.58 14.68 -11.34
C PHE A 223 17.46 15.61 -12.54
N ASN A 224 17.03 16.85 -12.29
CA ASN A 224 17.10 17.91 -13.29
C ASN A 224 18.58 18.27 -13.46
N LYS A 225 19.08 18.15 -14.69
CA LYS A 225 20.44 18.55 -15.07
C LYS A 225 20.47 20.02 -15.49
#